data_AF-A0A4R8ZVU6-F1
#
_entry.id   AF-A0A4R8ZVU6-F1
#
_cell.length_a   1.000
_cell.length_b   1.000
_cell.length_c   1.000
_cell.angle_alpha   90.00
_cell.angle_beta   90.00
_cell.angle_gamma   90.00
#
_symmetry.space_group_name_H-M   'P 1'
#
loop_
_entity.id
_entity.type
_entity.pdbx_description
1 polymer ?
#
loop_
_entity_poly.entity_id
_entity_poly.type
_entity_poly.pdbx_seq_one_letter_code
_entity_poly.pdbx_strand_id
1 'polypeptide(L)'
;MEIDTIGIFLPTESRPISADDELILADLYEYTRMWETSLQPLLGEVELLASPEVVDLADRVSGALLAVTAPIELRLNFDDYYPVWFQTRDLIHVLRDAMRTELGLPKILKVLAPFPREDDWPWLDSRPPVDSYIQGKRPKAQ
;
A
#
# COMPACT_ATOMS: atom_id res chain seq x y z
N MET A 1 3.55 -2.32 -26.59
CA MET A 1 3.25 -3.22 -25.45
C MET A 1 3.66 -2.41 -24.23
N GLU A 2 2.73 -1.58 -23.77
CA GLU A 2 2.98 -0.41 -22.92
C GLU A 2 2.60 -0.72 -21.46
N ILE A 3 3.56 -0.41 -20.57
CA ILE A 3 3.38 0.10 -19.21
C ILE A 3 2.71 -0.89 -18.21
N ASP A 4 3.49 -1.91 -17.84
CA ASP A 4 3.37 -2.67 -16.58
C ASP A 4 4.16 -1.98 -15.44
N THR A 5 4.11 -0.64 -15.39
CA THR A 5 5.07 0.19 -14.63
C THR A 5 4.56 0.61 -13.24
N ILE A 6 3.66 -0.16 -12.64
CA ILE A 6 3.22 0.04 -11.23
C ILE A 6 3.62 -1.17 -10.37
N GLY A 7 4.70 -1.85 -10.76
CA GLY A 7 5.46 -2.80 -9.94
C GLY A 7 6.73 -2.19 -9.34
N ILE A 8 6.93 -0.87 -9.47
CA ILE A 8 8.23 -0.21 -9.21
C ILE A 8 8.42 0.26 -7.77
N PHE A 9 7.36 0.49 -6.99
CA PHE A 9 7.53 1.10 -5.67
C PHE A 9 8.10 0.16 -4.61
N LEU A 10 8.25 -1.13 -4.90
CA LEU A 10 8.79 -2.10 -3.97
C LEU A 10 9.68 -3.08 -4.77
N PRO A 11 10.92 -3.38 -4.33
CA PRO A 11 11.79 -4.29 -5.04
C PRO A 11 11.07 -5.62 -5.25
N THR A 12 10.86 -5.96 -6.52
CA THR A 12 10.16 -7.16 -6.97
C THR A 12 10.99 -8.43 -6.79
N GLU A 13 12.26 -8.25 -6.40
CA GLU A 13 13.11 -9.32 -5.91
C GLU A 13 13.02 -9.33 -4.39
N SER A 14 12.75 -10.50 -3.84
CA SER A 14 12.89 -10.86 -2.42
C SER A 14 14.35 -10.73 -1.95
N ARG A 15 15.00 -9.60 -2.22
CA ARG A 15 16.27 -9.29 -1.60
C ARG A 15 15.95 -9.05 -0.14
N PRO A 16 16.56 -9.81 0.78
CA PRO A 16 16.47 -9.45 2.19
C PRO A 16 16.90 -7.99 2.29
N ILE A 17 16.17 -7.20 3.10
CA ILE A 17 16.67 -5.92 3.56
C ILE A 17 18.11 -6.17 3.98
N SER A 18 19.04 -5.52 3.28
CA SER A 18 20.45 -5.72 3.52
C SER A 18 20.69 -5.50 5.01
N ALA A 19 21.44 -6.38 5.68
CA ALA A 19 21.88 -6.12 7.06
C ALA A 19 22.83 -4.92 7.16
N ASP A 20 23.14 -4.29 6.03
CA ASP A 20 23.94 -3.08 5.91
C ASP A 20 23.06 -1.84 6.08
N ASP A 21 23.21 -1.20 7.24
CA ASP A 21 22.51 0.03 7.63
C ASP A 21 22.61 1.14 6.57
N GLU A 22 23.72 1.23 5.83
CA GLU A 22 23.90 2.26 4.80
C GLU A 22 23.00 2.02 3.59
N LEU A 23 22.76 0.76 3.22
CA LEU A 23 21.87 0.40 2.11
C LEU A 23 20.40 0.64 2.47
N ILE A 24 19.97 0.32 3.70
CA ILE A 24 18.60 0.60 4.16
C ILE A 24 18.30 2.10 4.14
N LEU A 25 19.25 2.92 4.63
CA LEU A 25 19.09 4.37 4.64
C LEU A 25 19.07 4.95 3.23
N ALA A 26 19.88 4.42 2.31
CA ALA A 26 19.86 4.83 0.90
C ALA A 26 18.51 4.49 0.24
N ASP A 27 17.98 3.29 0.49
CA ASP A 27 16.69 2.84 -0.04
C ASP A 27 15.52 3.66 0.51
N LEU A 28 15.54 3.97 1.82
CA LEU A 28 14.54 4.84 2.45
C LEU A 28 14.61 6.27 1.90
N TYR A 29 15.82 6.79 1.69
CA TYR A 29 16.00 8.11 1.08
C TYR A 29 15.44 8.15 -0.36
N GLU A 30 15.73 7.13 -1.17
CA GLU A 30 15.15 7.01 -2.52
C GLU A 30 13.63 6.94 -2.45
N TYR A 31 13.08 6.13 -1.55
CA TYR A 31 11.64 6.02 -1.35
C TYR A 31 11.00 7.38 -1.04
N THR A 32 11.53 8.13 -0.06
CA THR A 32 11.00 9.45 0.31
C THR A 32 11.16 10.46 -0.82
N ARG A 33 12.26 10.41 -1.57
CA ARG A 33 12.45 11.24 -2.77
C ARG A 33 11.39 10.94 -3.83
N MET A 34 11.11 9.67 -4.10
CA MET A 34 10.06 9.26 -5.04
C MET A 34 8.67 9.66 -4.56
N TRP A 35 8.41 9.55 -3.25
CA TRP A 35 7.18 9.99 -2.62
C TRP A 35 6.90 11.47 -2.90
N GLU A 36 7.86 12.33 -2.59
CA GLU A 36 7.72 13.78 -2.72
C GLU A 36 7.68 14.25 -4.18
N THR A 37 8.53 13.67 -5.03
CA THR A 37 8.73 14.20 -6.39
C THR A 37 7.83 13.58 -7.45
N SER A 38 7.27 12.39 -7.17
CA SER A 38 6.47 11.65 -8.14
C SER A 38 5.07 11.32 -7.62
N LEU A 39 4.97 10.70 -6.44
CA LEU A 39 3.67 10.24 -5.96
C LEU A 39 2.76 11.39 -5.55
N GLN A 40 3.26 12.37 -4.79
CA GLN A 40 2.47 13.52 -4.33
C GLN A 40 1.86 14.33 -5.50
N PRO A 41 2.61 14.68 -6.57
CA PRO A 41 2.03 15.29 -7.76
C PRO A 41 0.92 14.45 -8.41
N LEU A 42 1.14 13.14 -8.57
CA LEU A 42 0.14 12.24 -9.16
C LEU A 42 -1.13 12.14 -8.31
N LEU A 43 -0.99 12.10 -6.98
CA LEU A 43 -2.13 12.16 -6.07
C LEU A 43 -2.92 13.46 -6.24
N GLY A 44 -2.22 14.60 -6.36
CA GLY A 44 -2.86 15.88 -6.66
C GLY A 44 -3.61 15.90 -8.00
N GLU A 45 -3.09 15.22 -9.03
CA GLU A 45 -3.82 15.07 -10.31
C GLU A 45 -5.09 14.23 -10.14
N VAL A 46 -5.01 13.13 -9.39
CA VAL A 46 -6.17 12.28 -9.09
C VAL A 46 -7.22 13.05 -8.31
N GLU A 47 -6.83 13.81 -7.29
CA GLU A 47 -7.72 14.68 -6.50
C GLU A 47 -8.51 15.69 -7.36
N LEU A 48 -7.92 16.17 -8.45
CA LEU A 48 -8.53 17.15 -9.33
C LEU A 48 -9.43 16.55 -10.41
N LEU A 49 -9.13 15.33 -10.88
CA LEU A 49 -9.72 14.75 -12.09
C LEU A 49 -10.64 13.56 -11.84
N ALA A 50 -10.44 12.84 -10.74
CA ALA A 50 -11.14 11.58 -10.50
C ALA A 50 -12.44 11.77 -9.71
N SER A 51 -13.26 10.71 -9.67
CA SER A 51 -14.44 10.71 -8.81
C SER A 51 -14.04 10.74 -7.32
N PRO A 52 -14.93 11.24 -6.43
CA PRO A 52 -14.66 11.24 -4.99
C PRO A 52 -14.29 9.86 -4.40
N GLU A 53 -14.80 8.77 -4.99
CA GLU A 53 -14.45 7.40 -4.58
C GLU A 53 -12.98 7.09 -4.85
N VAL A 54 -12.49 7.37 -6.06
CA VAL A 54 -11.10 7.14 -6.44
C VAL A 54 -10.17 8.06 -5.65
N VAL A 55 -10.58 9.30 -5.40
CA VAL A 55 -9.83 10.26 -4.57
C VAL A 55 -9.65 9.74 -3.15
N ASP A 56 -10.73 9.31 -2.47
CA ASP A 56 -10.63 8.81 -1.10
C ASP A 56 -9.78 7.53 -1.03
N LEU A 57 -9.91 6.62 -2.01
CA LEU A 57 -9.05 5.43 -2.10
C LEU A 57 -7.58 5.79 -2.34
N ALA A 58 -7.29 6.82 -3.13
CA ALA A 58 -5.92 7.27 -3.39
C ALA A 58 -5.28 7.87 -2.13
N ASP A 59 -6.04 8.67 -1.37
CA ASP A 59 -5.59 9.22 -0.09
C ASP A 59 -5.38 8.11 0.96
N ARG A 60 -6.27 7.12 1.01
CA ARG A 60 -6.06 5.92 1.86
C ARG A 60 -4.81 5.15 1.48
N VAL A 61 -4.56 4.90 0.19
CA VAL A 61 -3.33 4.24 -0.26
C VAL A 61 -2.10 5.06 0.15
N SER A 62 -2.19 6.39 0.06
CA SER A 62 -1.13 7.29 0.53
C SER A 62 -0.88 7.10 2.04
N GLY A 63 -1.92 7.19 2.88
CA GLY A 63 -1.80 6.95 4.32
C GLY A 63 -1.28 5.55 4.66
N ALA A 64 -1.71 4.53 3.92
CA ALA A 64 -1.29 3.14 4.09
C ALA A 64 0.21 2.92 3.78
N LEU A 65 0.73 3.60 2.75
CA LEU A 65 2.15 3.55 2.41
C LEU A 65 3.00 4.24 3.49
N LEU A 66 2.54 5.36 4.06
CA LEU A 66 3.19 5.99 5.22
C LEU A 66 3.16 5.10 6.47
N ALA A 67 2.07 4.36 6.68
CA ALA A 67 1.97 3.42 7.80
C ALA A 67 2.99 2.26 7.69
N VAL A 68 3.35 1.87 6.46
CA VAL A 68 4.37 0.84 6.19
C VAL A 68 5.79 1.37 6.39
N THR A 69 6.04 2.66 6.18
CA THR A 69 7.40 3.22 6.26
C THR A 69 7.87 3.43 7.69
N ALA A 70 6.97 3.78 8.61
CA ALA A 70 7.34 4.03 10.01
C ALA A 70 8.04 2.84 10.71
N PRO A 71 7.58 1.58 10.58
CA PRO A 71 8.31 0.42 11.09
C PRO A 71 9.71 0.23 10.48
N ILE A 72 9.88 0.56 9.19
CA ILE A 72 11.15 0.44 8.47
C ILE A 72 12.15 1.49 8.98
N GLU A 73 11.68 2.72 9.19
CA GLU A 73 12.47 3.80 9.81
C GLU A 73 12.92 3.43 11.22
N LEU A 74 12.05 2.77 11.99
CA LEU A 74 12.31 2.28 13.34
C LEU A 74 13.12 0.98 13.38
N ARG A 75 13.51 0.43 12.22
CA ARG A 75 14.28 -0.83 12.08
C ARG A 75 13.61 -2.00 12.78
N LEU A 76 12.28 -2.06 12.72
CA LEU A 76 11.52 -3.21 13.21
C LEU A 76 11.70 -4.40 12.26
N ASN A 77 11.47 -5.61 12.77
CA ASN A 77 11.61 -6.80 11.96
C ASN A 77 10.47 -6.89 10.94
N PHE A 78 10.69 -7.64 9.85
CA PHE A 78 9.64 -7.90 8.86
C PHE A 78 8.35 -8.41 9.51
N ASP A 79 8.46 -9.28 10.52
CA ASP A 79 7.32 -9.83 11.26
C ASP A 79 6.45 -8.74 11.93
N ASP A 80 7.02 -7.56 12.22
CA ASP A 80 6.34 -6.45 12.87
C ASP A 80 5.53 -5.60 11.88
N TYR A 81 5.87 -5.59 10.59
CA TYR A 81 5.21 -4.74 9.58
C TYR A 81 4.63 -5.48 8.37
N TYR A 82 4.91 -6.78 8.20
CA TYR A 82 4.34 -7.55 7.09
C TYR A 82 2.81 -7.60 7.04
N PRO A 83 2.04 -7.55 8.16
CA PRO A 83 0.58 -7.58 8.05
C PRO A 83 0.05 -6.30 7.41
N VAL A 84 0.58 -5.16 7.84
CA VAL A 84 0.28 -3.84 7.28
C VAL A 84 0.72 -3.78 5.82
N TRP A 85 1.88 -4.34 5.48
CA TRP A 85 2.34 -4.46 4.10
C TRP A 85 1.34 -5.17 3.18
N PHE A 86 0.82 -6.33 3.58
CA PHE A 86 -0.17 -7.05 2.77
C PHE A 86 -1.49 -6.29 2.68
N GLN A 87 -1.92 -5.65 3.76
CA GLN A 87 -3.12 -4.82 3.76
C GLN A 87 -2.98 -3.61 2.82
N THR A 88 -1.82 -2.96 2.81
CA THR A 88 -1.49 -1.87 1.86
C THR A 88 -1.51 -2.38 0.41
N ARG A 89 -0.97 -3.58 0.15
CA ARG A 89 -1.03 -4.18 -1.20
C ARG A 89 -2.45 -4.44 -1.66
N ASP A 90 -3.30 -4.95 -0.78
CA ASP A 90 -4.71 -5.17 -1.08
C ASP A 90 -5.41 -3.85 -1.40
N LEU A 91 -5.14 -2.80 -0.64
CA LEU A 91 -5.69 -1.47 -0.88
C LEU A 91 -5.25 -0.88 -2.24
N ILE A 92 -3.99 -1.06 -2.63
CA ILE A 92 -3.49 -0.70 -3.97
C ILE A 92 -4.28 -1.41 -5.08
N HIS A 93 -4.62 -2.68 -4.89
CA HIS A 93 -5.45 -3.41 -5.84
C HIS A 93 -6.88 -2.84 -5.93
N VAL A 94 -7.45 -2.43 -4.79
CA VAL A 94 -8.77 -1.76 -4.76
C VAL A 94 -8.74 -0.45 -5.53
N LEU A 95 -7.76 0.42 -5.26
CA LEU A 95 -7.61 1.68 -5.97
C LEU A 95 -7.48 1.46 -7.48
N ARG A 96 -6.64 0.51 -7.89
CA ARG A 96 -6.45 0.18 -9.31
C ARG A 96 -7.75 -0.25 -9.98
N ASP A 97 -8.56 -1.07 -9.31
CA ASP A 97 -9.85 -1.50 -9.86
C ASP A 97 -10.90 -0.38 -9.91
N ALA A 98 -10.88 0.52 -8.93
CA ALA A 98 -11.72 1.71 -8.94
C ALA A 98 -11.36 2.63 -10.12
N MET A 99 -10.08 2.97 -10.29
CA MET A 99 -9.59 3.75 -11.44
C MET A 99 -9.94 3.09 -12.78
N ARG A 100 -9.80 1.77 -12.89
CA ARG A 100 -10.21 1.03 -14.10
C ARG A 100 -11.70 1.16 -14.38
N THR A 101 -12.52 1.03 -13.35
CA THR A 101 -13.99 1.14 -13.47
C THR A 101 -14.38 2.55 -13.94
N GLU A 102 -13.75 3.58 -13.39
CA GLU A 102 -13.95 4.96 -13.79
C GLU A 102 -13.59 5.19 -15.28
N LEU A 103 -12.55 4.53 -15.76
CA LEU A 103 -12.15 4.52 -17.17
C LEU A 103 -13.01 3.59 -18.07
N GLY A 104 -14.05 2.95 -17.53
CA GLY A 104 -14.88 1.99 -18.26
C GLY A 104 -14.18 0.66 -18.59
N LEU A 105 -13.06 0.36 -17.92
CA LEU A 105 -12.29 -0.87 -18.08
C LEU A 105 -12.77 -1.94 -17.10
N PRO A 106 -12.63 -3.24 -17.46
CA PRO A 106 -12.99 -4.32 -16.56
C PRO A 106 -12.04 -4.37 -15.36
N LYS A 107 -12.60 -4.62 -14.17
CA LYS A 107 -11.82 -4.84 -12.94
C LYS A 107 -10.92 -6.07 -13.07
N ILE A 108 -9.75 -6.02 -12.44
CA ILE A 108 -8.81 -7.15 -12.32
C ILE A 108 -9.32 -8.11 -11.23
N LEU A 109 -9.85 -7.57 -10.12
CA LEU A 109 -10.50 -8.34 -9.07
C LEU A 109 -12.00 -7.98 -8.99
N LYS A 110 -12.84 -8.94 -8.64
CA LYS A 110 -14.22 -8.63 -8.25
C LYS A 110 -14.18 -7.97 -6.86
N VAL A 111 -14.17 -6.65 -6.82
CA VAL A 111 -14.36 -5.88 -5.57
C VAL A 111 -15.69 -6.31 -4.93
N LEU A 112 -15.63 -6.80 -3.69
CA LEU A 112 -16.76 -7.45 -3.00
C LEU A 112 -17.62 -6.51 -2.14
N ALA A 113 -17.30 -5.22 -2.00
CA ALA A 113 -18.08 -4.35 -1.13
C ALA A 113 -18.20 -2.91 -1.66
N PRO A 114 -19.36 -2.26 -1.47
CA PRO A 114 -19.52 -0.82 -1.61
C PRO A 114 -18.87 -0.09 -0.43
N PHE A 115 -18.44 1.14 -0.69
CA PHE A 115 -17.63 1.99 0.16
C PHE A 115 -18.49 2.89 1.09
N PRO A 116 -18.20 2.93 2.41
CA PRO A 116 -18.37 4.14 3.22
C PRO A 116 -17.08 4.55 3.98
N ARG A 117 -17.06 5.79 4.51
CA ARG A 117 -16.00 6.32 5.39
C ARG A 117 -16.20 5.78 6.82
N GLU A 118 -15.31 4.92 7.29
CA GLU A 118 -15.32 4.34 8.64
C GLU A 118 -14.03 4.66 9.43
N ASP A 119 -14.03 4.38 10.73
CA ASP A 119 -13.03 4.81 11.73
C ASP A 119 -11.64 4.15 11.58
N ASP A 120 -11.50 3.18 10.67
CA ASP A 120 -10.32 2.34 10.49
C ASP A 120 -9.25 2.93 9.54
N TRP A 121 -9.32 4.24 9.28
CA TRP A 121 -8.39 4.97 8.41
C TRP A 121 -6.91 4.61 8.69
N PRO A 122 -6.10 4.27 7.66
CA PRO A 122 -6.39 4.34 6.23
C PRO A 122 -7.01 3.07 5.61
N TRP A 123 -7.42 2.09 6.42
CA TRP A 123 -7.85 0.76 5.95
C TRP A 123 -9.32 0.73 5.53
N LEU A 124 -9.81 -0.41 5.06
CA LEU A 124 -11.23 -0.60 4.75
C LEU A 124 -11.78 -1.72 5.64
N ASP A 125 -12.85 -1.46 6.40
CA ASP A 125 -13.52 -2.45 7.26
C ASP A 125 -14.09 -3.64 6.47
N SER A 126 -14.41 -3.41 5.18
CA SER A 126 -14.82 -4.49 4.26
C SER A 126 -13.69 -5.48 3.92
N ARG A 127 -12.46 -5.16 4.27
CA ARG A 127 -11.29 -6.00 4.02
C ARG A 127 -10.89 -6.74 5.29
N PRO A 128 -10.17 -7.86 5.15
CA PRO A 128 -9.69 -8.59 6.31
C PRO A 128 -8.90 -7.65 7.24
N PRO A 129 -9.11 -7.73 8.56
CA PRO A 129 -8.36 -6.90 9.51
C PRO A 129 -6.87 -7.27 9.50
N VAL A 130 -6.00 -6.37 9.95
CA VAL A 130 -4.54 -6.59 10.08
C VAL A 130 -4.19 -7.98 10.62
N ASP A 131 -4.86 -8.41 11.70
CA ASP A 131 -4.61 -9.68 12.37
C ASP A 131 -4.82 -10.91 11.48
N SER A 132 -5.65 -10.80 10.44
CA SER A 132 -5.92 -11.91 9.51
C SER A 132 -4.75 -12.20 8.56
N TYR A 133 -3.86 -11.23 8.35
CA TYR A 133 -2.65 -11.41 7.55
C TYR A 133 -1.54 -12.08 8.34
N ILE A 134 -1.68 -12.21 9.68
CA ILE A 134 -0.67 -12.82 10.53
C ILE A 134 -0.67 -14.34 10.35
N GLN A 135 0.29 -14.89 9.62
CA GLN A 135 0.46 -16.33 9.46
C GLN A 135 1.22 -16.93 10.64
N GLY A 136 0.54 -17.79 11.40
CA GLY A 136 1.15 -18.57 12.47
C GLY A 136 1.10 -17.91 13.85
N LYS A 137 -0.09 -17.88 14.46
CA LYS A 137 -0.18 -17.94 15.93
C LYS A 137 0.40 -19.28 16.37
N ARG A 138 1.72 -19.39 16.55
CA ARG A 138 2.28 -20.52 17.30
C ARG A 138 1.65 -20.44 18.70
N PRO A 139 0.93 -21.47 19.17
CA PRO A 139 0.52 -21.51 20.56
C PRO A 139 1.80 -21.44 21.41
N LYS A 140 1.84 -20.56 22.41
CA LYS A 140 2.88 -20.58 23.42
C LYS A 140 2.84 -21.97 24.06
N ALA A 141 3.88 -22.77 23.84
CA ALA A 141 4.10 -23.97 24.62
C ALA A 141 4.32 -23.52 26.07
N GLN A 142 3.44 -24.00 26.96
CA GLN A 142 3.60 -23.91 28.42
C GLN A 142 4.75 -24.80 28.87
#